data_AF-A0AAD3SSW8-F1
#
_entry.id   AF-A0AAD3SSW8-F1
#
_cell.length_a   1.000
_cell.length_b   1.000
_cell.length_c   1.000
_cell.angle_alpha   90.00
_cell.angle_beta   90.00
_cell.angle_gamma   90.00
#
_symmetry.space_group_name_H-M   'P 1'
#
loop_
_entity.id
_entity.type
_entity.pdbx_description
1 polymer ?
#
loop_
_entity_poly.entity_id
_entity_poly.type
_entity_poly.pdbx_seq_one_letter_code
_entity_poly.pdbx_strand_id
1 'polypeptide(L)'
;MSASPAVQTSYTMLQPPPPLHQQPQQSAADVEARWEEKARKWMQLNSKRYGDKRKFGFVETQKEDVPPEHVRKIIRDQGYVYSKKYHHDKHVYLEALKFVSHAVYKLFENMPMPWEQVHVVKVLYHITGAITFVNEIPWVVEPIYLAQQMMLHSGVHCGL
;
A
#
# COMPACT_ATOMS: atom_id res chain seq x y z
N MET A 1 -4.90 -29.71 -91.37
CA MET A 1 -4.00 -30.05 -90.25
C MET A 1 -2.60 -29.71 -90.75
N SER A 2 -1.86 -28.69 -90.30
CA SER A 2 -1.87 -27.97 -89.03
C SER A 2 -1.18 -26.63 -89.28
N ALA A 3 -1.80 -25.52 -88.88
CA ALA A 3 -1.22 -24.18 -88.99
C ALA A 3 -0.14 -23.97 -87.90
N SER A 4 1.01 -23.43 -88.29
CA SER A 4 2.04 -22.96 -87.36
C SER A 4 1.58 -21.68 -86.66
N PRO A 5 1.65 -21.55 -85.33
CA PRO A 5 1.34 -20.29 -84.67
C PRO A 5 2.52 -19.32 -84.79
N ALA A 6 2.25 -18.15 -85.36
CA ALA A 6 3.16 -17.02 -85.38
C ALA A 6 3.36 -16.50 -83.94
N VAL A 7 4.62 -16.40 -83.51
CA VAL A 7 5.02 -15.78 -82.26
C VAL A 7 4.76 -14.27 -82.37
N GLN A 8 3.76 -13.78 -81.64
CA GLN A 8 3.53 -12.34 -81.50
C GLN A 8 4.50 -11.79 -80.46
N THR A 9 5.49 -11.03 -80.91
CA THR A 9 6.38 -10.25 -80.06
C THR A 9 5.60 -9.07 -79.47
N SER A 10 5.16 -9.18 -78.22
CA SER A 10 4.62 -8.05 -77.47
C SER A 10 5.77 -7.18 -76.98
N TYR A 11 5.88 -5.97 -77.51
CA TYR A 11 6.77 -4.94 -76.97
C TYR A 11 6.14 -4.39 -75.69
N THR A 12 6.74 -4.70 -74.54
CA THR A 12 6.42 -4.04 -73.28
C THR A 12 6.92 -2.60 -73.34
N MET A 13 6.00 -1.65 -73.47
CA MET A 13 6.27 -0.22 -73.27
C MET A 13 6.72 0.00 -71.82
N LEU A 14 7.98 0.39 -71.60
CA LEU A 14 8.45 0.87 -70.30
C LEU A 14 7.77 2.21 -69.97
N GLN A 15 6.99 2.26 -68.88
CA GLN A 15 6.53 3.51 -68.29
C GLN A 15 7.69 4.22 -67.57
N PRO A 16 7.80 5.55 -67.67
CA PRO A 16 8.77 6.32 -66.88
C PRO A 16 8.38 6.31 -65.39
N PRO A 17 9.35 6.34 -64.46
CA PRO A 17 9.09 6.32 -63.03
C PRO A 17 8.32 7.57 -62.59
N PRO A 18 7.38 7.44 -61.62
CA PRO A 18 6.64 8.58 -61.10
C PRO A 18 7.56 9.59 -60.42
N PRO A 19 7.23 10.90 -60.45
CA PRO A 19 8.02 11.93 -59.80
C PRO A 19 8.13 11.63 -58.30
N LEU A 20 9.38 11.63 -57.81
CA LEU A 20 9.71 11.52 -56.39
C LEU A 20 8.91 12.58 -55.62
N HIS A 21 7.93 12.12 -54.83
CA HIS A 21 7.33 12.95 -53.79
C HIS A 21 8.48 13.51 -52.94
N GLN A 22 8.70 14.82 -53.02
CA GLN A 22 9.62 15.53 -52.14
C GLN A 22 9.07 15.40 -50.73
N GLN A 23 9.59 14.43 -49.97
CA GLN A 23 9.44 14.45 -48.53
C GLN A 23 10.03 15.78 -48.03
N PRO A 24 9.35 16.51 -47.12
CA PRO A 24 9.90 17.73 -46.56
C PRO A 24 11.31 17.42 -46.06
N GLN A 25 12.32 18.16 -46.54
CA GLN A 25 13.69 18.10 -46.04
C GLN A 25 13.65 18.51 -44.58
N GLN A 26 13.45 17.54 -43.69
CA GLN A 26 13.58 17.72 -42.26
C GLN A 26 15.05 18.09 -42.03
N SER A 27 15.29 19.27 -41.48
CA SER A 27 16.65 19.71 -41.21
C SER A 27 17.33 18.68 -40.30
N ALA A 28 18.64 18.48 -40.43
CA ALA A 28 19.37 17.54 -39.58
C ALA A 28 19.11 17.77 -38.08
N ALA A 29 18.87 19.03 -37.69
CA ALA A 29 18.48 19.45 -36.34
C ALA A 29 17.08 18.95 -35.92
N ASP A 30 16.09 18.91 -36.82
CA ASP A 30 14.75 18.38 -36.52
C ASP A 30 14.76 16.87 -36.33
N VAL A 31 15.64 16.18 -37.05
CA VAL A 31 15.86 14.74 -36.93
C VAL A 31 16.54 14.45 -35.58
N GLU A 32 17.59 15.21 -35.23
CA GLU A 32 18.32 15.10 -33.97
C GLU A 32 17.43 15.37 -32.75
N ALA A 33 16.60 16.42 -32.78
CA ALA A 33 15.63 16.72 -31.72
C ALA A 33 14.60 15.60 -31.50
N ARG A 34 14.17 14.91 -32.57
CA ARG A 34 13.27 13.75 -32.47
C ARG A 34 13.95 12.53 -31.85
N TRP A 35 15.24 12.32 -32.11
CA TRP A 35 16.01 11.24 -31.50
C TRP A 35 16.26 11.50 -30.01
N GLU A 36 16.57 12.74 -29.63
CA GLU A 36 16.68 13.15 -28.23
C GLU A 36 15.36 12.98 -27.48
N GLU A 37 14.22 13.35 -28.09
CA GLU A 37 12.92 13.17 -27.46
C GLU A 37 12.57 11.68 -27.27
N LYS A 38 12.90 10.85 -28.26
CA LYS A 38 12.76 9.38 -28.16
C LYS A 38 13.67 8.79 -27.08
N ALA A 39 14.93 9.21 -27.01
CA ALA A 39 15.88 8.77 -26.00
C ALA A 39 15.42 9.17 -24.59
N ARG A 40 14.90 10.39 -24.42
CA ARG A 40 14.33 10.86 -23.15
C ARG A 40 13.11 10.05 -22.73
N LYS A 41 12.18 9.79 -23.66
CA LYS A 41 11.00 8.94 -23.42
C LYS A 41 11.41 7.51 -23.06
N TRP A 42 12.42 6.96 -23.74
CA TRP A 42 12.94 5.63 -23.45
C TRP A 42 13.61 5.56 -22.07
N MET A 43 14.44 6.53 -21.70
CA MET A 43 15.03 6.63 -20.36
C MET A 43 13.96 6.72 -19.27
N GLN A 44 12.93 7.56 -19.46
CA GLN A 44 11.82 7.67 -18.52
C GLN A 44 11.06 6.35 -18.38
N LEU A 45 10.81 5.64 -19.49
CA LEU A 45 10.12 4.36 -19.48
C LEU A 45 10.96 3.28 -18.80
N ASN A 46 12.27 3.24 -19.07
CA ASN A 46 13.20 2.28 -18.51
C ASN A 46 13.37 2.50 -16.99
N SER A 47 13.58 3.74 -16.56
CA SER A 47 13.65 4.13 -15.16
C SER A 47 12.35 3.81 -14.41
N LYS A 48 11.19 4.08 -15.02
CA LYS A 48 9.90 3.65 -14.45
C LYS A 48 9.84 2.13 -14.35
N ARG A 49 10.14 1.39 -15.43
CA ARG A 49 9.94 -0.07 -15.56
C ARG A 49 10.77 -0.86 -14.54
N TYR A 50 12.02 -0.47 -14.35
CA TYR A 50 12.97 -1.17 -13.49
C TYR A 50 13.21 -0.48 -12.14
N GLY A 51 12.36 0.48 -11.75
CA GLY A 51 12.45 1.12 -10.44
C GLY A 51 12.29 0.11 -9.30
N ASP A 52 12.97 0.35 -8.18
CA ASP A 52 13.07 -0.59 -7.05
C ASP A 52 11.72 -1.05 -6.49
N LYS A 53 10.70 -0.18 -6.55
CA LYS A 53 9.29 -0.48 -6.20
C LYS A 53 8.62 -1.58 -7.03
N ARG A 54 9.18 -1.93 -8.19
CA ARG A 54 8.68 -2.99 -9.08
C ARG A 54 9.59 -4.22 -9.12
N LYS A 55 10.67 -4.22 -8.34
CA LYS A 55 11.51 -5.40 -8.20
C LYS A 55 10.75 -6.47 -7.41
N PHE A 56 10.94 -7.72 -7.82
CA PHE A 56 10.42 -8.87 -7.10
C PHE A 56 11.03 -8.88 -5.68
N GLY A 57 10.19 -8.92 -4.65
CA GLY A 57 10.62 -8.75 -3.26
C GLY A 57 10.61 -7.31 -2.74
N PHE A 58 10.03 -6.35 -3.46
CA PHE A 58 9.75 -5.03 -2.90
C PHE A 58 8.73 -5.15 -1.76
N VAL A 59 9.20 -4.88 -0.55
CA VAL A 59 8.34 -4.76 0.63
C VAL A 59 7.89 -3.31 0.72
N GLU A 60 6.58 -3.10 0.58
CA GLU A 60 5.92 -1.81 0.79
C GLU A 60 6.35 -1.22 2.15
N THR A 61 6.56 0.09 2.20
CA THR A 61 6.95 0.78 3.42
C THR A 61 5.96 0.48 4.56
N GLN A 62 6.51 0.22 5.76
CA GLN A 62 5.73 -0.07 6.95
C GLN A 62 4.72 1.05 7.22
N LYS A 63 3.51 0.68 7.61
CA LYS A 63 2.44 1.64 7.91
C LYS A 63 2.84 2.42 9.16
N GLU A 64 3.11 3.70 9.01
CA GLU A 64 3.47 4.59 10.10
C GLU A 64 2.31 4.77 11.09
N ASP A 65 2.67 5.08 12.34
CA ASP A 65 1.71 5.33 13.41
C ASP A 65 0.92 6.61 13.11
N VAL A 66 -0.38 6.42 12.91
CA VAL A 66 -1.36 7.50 12.77
C VAL A 66 -1.54 8.25 14.08
N PRO A 67 -1.88 9.56 14.02
CA PRO A 67 -2.07 10.34 15.24
C PRO A 67 -3.24 9.79 16.08
N PRO A 68 -3.12 9.78 17.42
CA PRO A 68 -4.13 9.21 18.31
C PRO A 68 -5.48 9.95 18.26
N GLU A 69 -5.49 11.21 17.83
CA GLU A 69 -6.71 12.00 17.63
C GLU A 69 -7.64 11.41 16.58
N HIS A 70 -7.10 10.71 15.57
CA HIS A 70 -7.91 10.11 14.52
C HIS A 70 -8.84 9.02 15.07
N VAL A 71 -8.30 8.13 15.92
CA VAL A 71 -9.06 7.06 16.58
C VAL A 71 -10.13 7.66 17.50
N ARG A 72 -9.75 8.68 18.28
CA ARG A 72 -10.66 9.37 19.20
C ARG A 72 -11.84 10.01 18.45
N LYS A 73 -11.56 10.59 17.28
CA LYS A 73 -12.59 11.16 16.42
C LYS A 73 -13.53 10.10 15.86
N ILE A 74 -13.01 9.00 15.32
CA ILE A 74 -13.84 7.90 14.77
C ILE A 74 -14.80 7.37 15.84
N ILE A 75 -14.29 7.04 17.02
CA ILE A 75 -15.12 6.48 18.10
C ILE A 75 -16.20 7.47 18.53
N ARG A 76 -15.87 8.76 18.64
CA ARG A 76 -16.81 9.83 19.00
C ARG A 76 -17.90 10.04 17.95
N ASP A 77 -17.51 10.12 16.68
CA ASP A 77 -18.43 10.34 15.56
C ASP A 77 -19.36 9.15 15.36
N GLN A 78 -18.84 7.94 15.58
CA GLN A 78 -19.60 6.71 15.48
C GLN A 78 -20.67 6.63 16.56
N GLY A 79 -20.28 6.75 17.84
CA GLY A 79 -21.11 6.89 19.06
C GLY A 79 -22.20 5.82 19.26
N TYR A 80 -23.17 5.80 18.36
CA TYR A 80 -24.30 4.88 18.36
C TYR A 80 -24.45 4.19 17.01
N VAL A 81 -24.31 2.86 17.02
CA VAL A 81 -24.49 1.96 15.87
C VAL A 81 -25.93 2.03 15.30
N TYR A 82 -26.88 2.56 16.07
CA TYR A 82 -28.28 2.72 15.63
C TYR A 82 -28.48 3.79 14.55
N SER A 83 -27.54 4.71 14.35
CA SER A 83 -27.71 5.79 13.37
C SER A 83 -27.80 5.27 11.93
N LYS A 84 -28.73 5.82 11.13
CA LYS A 84 -28.89 5.43 9.71
C LYS A 84 -27.63 5.72 8.86
N LYS A 85 -26.82 6.69 9.26
CA LYS A 85 -25.57 7.07 8.56
C LYS A 85 -24.54 5.93 8.47
N TYR A 86 -24.55 5.02 9.45
CA TYR A 86 -23.59 3.91 9.53
C TYR A 86 -24.21 2.55 9.22
N HIS A 87 -25.28 2.50 8.42
CA HIS A 87 -25.91 1.23 8.05
C HIS A 87 -24.91 0.26 7.39
N HIS A 88 -24.00 0.78 6.57
CA HIS A 88 -22.98 -0.04 5.92
C HIS A 88 -22.01 -0.66 6.93
N ASP A 89 -21.62 0.07 7.98
CA ASP A 89 -20.60 -0.40 8.92
C ASP A 89 -21.13 -1.40 9.95
N LYS A 90 -22.45 -1.61 10.05
CA LYS A 90 -23.08 -2.51 11.03
C LYS A 90 -22.59 -3.95 10.95
N HIS A 91 -22.40 -4.47 9.73
CA HIS A 91 -21.92 -5.84 9.55
C HIS A 91 -20.51 -6.02 10.12
N VAL A 92 -19.66 -4.99 10.00
CA VAL A 92 -18.29 -4.99 10.52
C VAL A 92 -18.26 -5.15 12.04
N TYR A 93 -19.20 -4.55 12.78
CA TYR A 93 -19.31 -4.74 14.24
C TYR A 93 -19.64 -6.19 14.61
N LEU A 94 -20.53 -6.82 13.85
CA LEU A 94 -20.90 -8.22 14.05
C LEU A 94 -19.74 -9.15 13.70
N GLU A 95 -19.02 -8.85 12.62
CA GLU A 95 -17.83 -9.60 12.25
C GLU A 95 -16.70 -9.45 13.27
N ALA A 96 -16.52 -8.25 13.82
CA ALA A 96 -15.51 -7.97 14.83
C ALA A 96 -15.77 -8.70 16.16
N LEU A 97 -17.02 -9.05 16.45
CA LEU A 97 -17.42 -9.74 17.69
C LEU A 97 -16.63 -11.03 17.93
N LYS A 98 -16.27 -11.76 16.86
CA LYS A 98 -15.49 -13.00 16.97
C LYS A 98 -14.09 -12.79 17.58
N PHE A 99 -13.54 -11.59 17.47
CA PHE A 99 -12.20 -11.27 17.95
C PHE A 99 -12.19 -10.53 19.29
N VAL A 100 -13.36 -10.31 19.89
CA VAL A 100 -13.48 -9.62 21.18
C VAL A 100 -12.68 -10.34 22.27
N SER A 101 -12.72 -11.67 22.30
CA SER A 101 -11.93 -12.45 23.26
C SER A 101 -10.43 -12.15 23.15
N HIS A 102 -9.91 -11.92 21.95
CA HIS A 102 -8.50 -11.58 21.75
C HIS A 102 -8.19 -10.13 22.14
N ALA A 103 -9.08 -9.19 21.84
CA ALA A 103 -8.94 -7.80 22.25
C ALA A 103 -8.94 -7.65 23.77
N VAL A 104 -9.86 -8.34 24.45
CA VAL A 104 -9.96 -8.35 25.91
C VAL A 104 -8.73 -8.99 26.54
N TYR A 105 -8.28 -10.14 26.01
CA TYR A 105 -7.06 -10.79 26.48
C TYR A 105 -5.85 -9.86 26.41
N LYS A 106 -5.64 -9.21 25.26
CA LYS A 106 -4.53 -8.26 25.06
C LYS A 106 -4.64 -7.00 25.93
N LEU A 107 -5.85 -6.57 26.25
CA LEU A 107 -6.09 -5.47 27.18
C LEU A 107 -5.69 -5.85 28.61
N PHE A 108 -6.04 -7.06 29.06
CA PHE A 108 -5.73 -7.52 30.41
C PHE A 108 -4.26 -7.84 30.63
N GLU A 109 -3.54 -8.32 29.61
CA GLU A 109 -2.08 -8.50 29.71
C GLU A 109 -1.35 -7.18 30.01
N ASN A 110 -1.86 -6.06 29.50
CA ASN A 110 -1.23 -4.74 29.62
C ASN A 110 -1.91 -3.86 30.70
N MET A 111 -2.49 -4.46 31.74
CA MET A 111 -3.00 -3.67 32.87
C MET A 111 -1.86 -2.93 33.58
N PRO A 112 -2.07 -1.64 33.94
CA PRO A 112 -1.04 -0.86 34.63
C PRO A 112 -0.74 -1.50 35.98
N MET A 113 0.56 -1.63 36.26
CA MET A 113 0.99 -2.09 37.56
C MET A 113 0.71 -1.03 38.63
N PRO A 114 0.50 -1.40 39.90
CA PRO A 114 0.08 -0.45 40.93
C PRO A 114 1.09 0.67 41.22
N TRP A 115 2.34 0.54 40.76
CA TRP A 115 3.37 1.58 40.83
C TRP A 115 3.39 2.52 39.61
N GLU A 116 2.59 2.26 38.58
CA GLU A 116 2.53 3.04 37.34
C GLU A 116 1.26 3.89 37.30
N GLN A 117 1.41 5.21 37.26
CA GLN A 117 0.27 6.15 37.29
C GLN A 117 -0.53 6.16 35.98
N VAL A 118 0.14 6.09 34.83
CA VAL A 118 -0.46 6.09 33.50
C VAL A 118 0.36 5.20 32.60
N HIS A 119 -0.29 4.23 31.95
CA HIS A 119 0.32 3.35 30.96
C HIS A 119 -0.17 3.73 29.55
N VAL A 120 0.76 4.13 28.67
CA VAL A 120 0.44 4.51 27.28
C VAL A 120 0.81 3.36 26.36
N VAL A 121 -0.20 2.82 25.69
CA VAL A 121 -0.11 1.57 24.92
C VAL A 121 -0.35 1.84 23.44
N LYS A 122 0.43 1.19 22.57
CA LYS A 122 0.17 1.19 21.12
C LYS A 122 -1.07 0.38 20.79
N VAL A 123 -1.95 0.94 19.96
CA VAL A 123 -3.23 0.34 19.59
C VAL A 123 -3.33 0.15 18.09
N LEU A 124 -3.71 -1.06 17.68
CA LEU A 124 -4.15 -1.38 16.33
C LEU A 124 -5.67 -1.33 16.27
N TYR A 125 -6.24 -0.53 15.38
CA TYR A 125 -7.69 -0.33 15.33
C TYR A 125 -8.25 -0.55 13.91
N HIS A 126 -9.53 -0.92 13.85
CA HIS A 126 -10.25 -1.00 12.58
C HIS A 126 -10.60 0.41 12.06
N ILE A 127 -10.57 0.64 10.75
CA ILE A 127 -10.81 1.98 10.15
C ILE A 127 -12.17 2.58 10.52
N THR A 128 -13.18 1.75 10.76
CA THR A 128 -14.52 2.17 11.22
C THR A 128 -14.65 2.31 12.73
N GLY A 129 -13.60 1.95 13.50
CA GLY A 129 -13.63 1.94 14.97
C GLY A 129 -14.37 0.74 15.58
N ALA A 130 -14.67 -0.30 14.79
CA ALA A 130 -15.45 -1.45 15.27
C ALA A 130 -14.76 -2.27 16.37
N ILE A 131 -13.43 -2.38 16.33
CA ILE A 131 -12.62 -3.06 17.33
C ILE A 131 -11.25 -2.42 17.42
N THR A 132 -10.67 -2.47 18.61
CA THR A 132 -9.32 -1.98 18.91
C THR A 132 -8.56 -3.06 19.66
N PHE A 133 -7.32 -3.32 19.24
CA PHE A 133 -6.40 -4.27 19.84
C PHE A 133 -5.21 -3.52 20.40
N VAL A 134 -4.76 -3.92 21.57
CA VAL A 134 -3.45 -3.53 22.09
C VAL A 134 -2.38 -4.30 21.32
N ASN A 135 -1.43 -3.59 20.72
CA ASN A 135 -0.34 -4.17 19.91
C ASN A 135 0.99 -4.15 20.67
N GLU A 136 0.96 -4.57 21.94
CA GLU A 136 2.13 -4.64 22.80
C GLU A 136 2.14 -5.95 23.60
N ILE A 137 3.35 -6.44 23.87
CA ILE A 137 3.61 -7.57 24.77
C ILE A 137 4.45 -6.99 25.92
N PRO A 138 3.99 -7.10 27.18
CA PRO A 138 4.71 -6.55 28.32
C PRO A 138 5.92 -7.41 28.62
N TRP A 139 7.10 -6.97 28.20
CA TRP A 139 8.37 -7.59 28.56
C TRP A 139 8.83 -7.05 29.90
N VAL A 140 8.96 -7.93 30.89
CA VAL A 140 9.40 -7.54 32.23
C VAL A 140 10.66 -8.32 32.61
N VAL A 141 11.64 -7.62 33.16
CA VAL A 141 12.87 -8.23 33.68
C VAL A 141 12.55 -8.95 35.00
N GLU A 142 12.65 -10.28 35.00
CA GLU A 142 12.24 -11.16 36.12
C GLU A 142 12.71 -10.72 37.51
N PRO A 143 14.01 -10.43 37.77
CA PRO A 143 14.46 -10.07 39.12
C PRO A 143 13.87 -8.76 39.63
N ILE A 144 13.61 -7.80 38.73
CA ILE A 144 13.01 -6.50 39.09
C ILE A 144 11.53 -6.69 39.42
N TYR A 145 10.83 -7.47 38.61
CA TYR A 145 9.41 -7.78 38.83
C TYR A 145 9.17 -8.44 40.18
N LEU A 146 9.99 -9.44 40.54
CA LEU A 146 9.89 -10.12 41.83
C LEU A 146 10.16 -9.16 42.99
N ALA A 147 11.20 -8.30 42.89
CA ALA A 147 11.49 -7.32 43.91
C ALA A 147 10.32 -6.33 44.11
N GLN A 148 9.72 -5.85 43.01
CA GLN A 148 8.57 -4.95 43.04
C GLN A 148 7.33 -5.62 43.62
N GLN A 149 7.07 -6.88 43.25
CA GLN A 149 5.97 -7.67 43.79
C GLN A 149 6.15 -7.91 45.29
N MET A 150 7.34 -8.30 45.74
CA MET A 150 7.64 -8.50 47.17
C MET A 150 7.51 -7.19 47.94
N MET A 151 8.02 -6.08 47.41
CA MET A 151 7.90 -4.75 48.00
C MET A 151 6.43 -4.34 48.17
N LEU A 152 5.60 -4.56 47.15
CA LEU A 152 4.16 -4.28 47.21
C LEU A 152 3.48 -5.19 48.26
N HIS A 153 3.79 -6.48 48.27
CA HIS A 153 3.19 -7.44 49.21
C HIS A 153 3.54 -7.10 50.66
N SER A 154 4.79 -6.72 50.94
CA SER A 154 5.24 -6.25 52.25
C SER A 154 4.64 -4.89 52.62
N GLY A 155 4.54 -3.95 51.67
CA GLY A 155 3.94 -2.64 51.90
C GLY A 155 2.45 -2.71 52.23
N VAL A 156 1.72 -3.65 51.65
CA VAL A 156 0.30 -3.90 51.97
C VAL A 156 0.11 -4.55 53.34
N HIS A 157 1.05 -5.42 53.78
CA HIS A 157 1.00 -6.03 55.12
C HIS A 157 1.50 -5.13 56.25
N CYS A 158 2.40 -4.18 55.94
CA CYS A 158 2.99 -3.26 56.93
C CYS A 158 2.23 -1.93 57.04
N GLY A 159 1.13 -1.78 56.29
CA GLY A 159 0.31 -0.57 56.20
C GLY A 159 -1.12 -0.72 56.76
N LEU A 160 -1.24 -1.23 57.99
CA LEU A 160 -2.33 -0.98 58.96
C LEU A 160 -1.75 -1.00 60.37
#